data_AF-A0A838VJV9-F1
#
_entry.id   AF-A0A838VJV9-F1
#
_cell.length_a   1.000
_cell.length_b   1.000
_cell.length_c   1.000
_cell.angle_alpha   90.00
_cell.angle_beta   90.00
_cell.angle_gamma   90.00
#
_symmetry.space_group_name_H-M   'P 1'
#
loop_
_entity.id
_entity.type
_entity.pdbx_description
1 polymer ?
#
loop_
_entity_poly.entity_id
_entity_poly.type
_entity_poly.pdbx_seq_one_letter_code
_entity_poly.pdbx_strand_id
1 'polypeptide(L)'
;MQRAARKKTADAAAAAAAEQAAKAAKAAELAAARANPARLWVQIATGNNESGLPLTWRRIHDANAEALKGRSAWSAPYKATNRLLVGPVKSPADARALVSALAKGGVKATTFGSDAGQEVARVGGK
;
A
#
# COMPACT_ATOMS: atom_id res chain seq x y z
N MET A 1 38.62 -5.53 38.84
CA MET A 1 38.80 -4.57 37.72
C MET A 1 38.32 -5.11 36.34
N GLN A 2 38.58 -6.37 35.95
CA GLN A 2 38.33 -6.85 34.57
C GLN A 2 36.85 -6.98 34.12
N ARG A 3 35.90 -7.22 35.04
CA ARG A 3 34.47 -7.35 34.71
C ARG A 3 33.80 -6.03 34.29
N ALA A 4 34.25 -4.90 34.86
CA ALA A 4 33.71 -3.58 34.55
C ALA A 4 34.14 -3.10 33.15
N ALA A 5 35.37 -3.40 32.74
CA ALA A 5 35.89 -3.08 31.41
C ALA A 5 35.16 -3.86 30.30
N ARG A 6 34.96 -5.17 30.49
CA ARG A 6 34.18 -6.02 29.56
C ARG A 6 32.72 -5.58 29.40
N LYS A 7 32.09 -5.12 30.49
CA LYS A 7 30.70 -4.65 30.46
C LYS A 7 30.56 -3.33 29.71
N LYS A 8 31.53 -2.42 29.85
CA LYS A 8 31.57 -1.14 29.10
C LYS A 8 31.79 -1.34 27.59
N THR A 9 32.65 -2.28 27.20
CA THR A 9 32.87 -2.60 25.77
C THR A 9 31.68 -3.30 25.13
N ALA A 10 30.96 -4.15 25.88
CA ALA A 10 29.75 -4.82 25.39
C ALA A 10 28.58 -3.84 25.18
N ASP A 11 28.42 -2.88 26.08
CA ASP A 11 27.39 -1.84 26.00
C ASP A 11 27.63 -0.88 24.81
N ALA A 12 28.88 -0.46 24.61
CA ALA A 12 29.27 0.36 23.46
C ALA A 12 29.09 -0.36 22.11
N ALA A 13 29.38 -1.66 22.05
CA ALA A 13 29.14 -2.48 20.85
C ALA A 13 27.64 -2.65 20.56
N ALA A 14 26.80 -2.81 21.59
CA ALA A 14 25.35 -2.91 21.45
C ALA A 14 24.73 -1.58 20.97
N ALA A 15 25.18 -0.45 21.50
CA ALA A 15 24.74 0.87 21.05
C ALA A 15 25.13 1.15 19.59
N ALA A 16 26.35 0.79 19.19
CA ALA A 16 26.80 0.94 17.80
C ALA A 16 26.01 0.03 16.82
N ALA A 17 25.69 -1.20 17.22
CA ALA A 17 24.88 -2.11 16.42
C ALA A 17 23.42 -1.61 16.30
N ALA A 18 22.83 -1.08 17.37
CA ALA A 18 21.50 -0.49 17.34
C ALA A 18 21.44 0.75 16.44
N GLU A 19 22.47 1.60 16.47
CA GLU A 19 22.53 2.78 15.59
C GLU A 19 22.72 2.41 14.11
N GLN A 20 23.52 1.38 13.80
CA GLN A 20 23.63 0.85 12.44
C GLN A 20 22.33 0.20 11.95
N ALA A 21 21.65 -0.57 12.80
CA ALA A 21 20.36 -1.15 12.47
C ALA A 21 19.30 -0.07 12.21
N ALA A 22 19.29 1.00 13.01
CA ALA A 22 18.40 2.15 12.80
C ALA A 22 18.71 2.89 11.50
N LYS A 23 20.00 3.11 11.17
CA LYS A 23 20.42 3.74 9.90
C LYS A 23 20.08 2.86 8.69
N ALA A 24 20.26 1.55 8.79
CA ALA A 24 19.90 0.60 7.73
C ALA A 24 18.37 0.53 7.53
N ALA A 25 17.59 0.52 8.60
CA ALA A 25 16.13 0.59 8.54
C ALA A 25 15.65 1.90 7.88
N LYS A 26 16.27 3.03 8.23
CA LYS A 26 15.94 4.33 7.63
C LYS A 26 16.32 4.42 6.15
N ALA A 27 17.45 3.83 5.76
CA ALA A 27 17.87 3.75 4.37
C ALA A 27 16.94 2.84 3.54
N ALA A 28 16.50 1.71 4.12
CA ALA A 28 15.53 0.81 3.51
C ALA A 28 14.15 1.47 3.36
N GLU A 29 13.70 2.21 4.38
CA GLU A 29 12.45 3.00 4.33
C GLU A 29 12.53 4.09 3.25
N LEU A 30 13.65 4.82 3.16
CA LEU A 30 13.85 5.83 2.13
C LEU A 30 13.91 5.23 0.72
N ALA A 31 14.53 4.06 0.57
CA ALA A 31 14.57 3.32 -0.70
C ALA A 31 13.17 2.80 -1.08
N ALA A 32 12.41 2.27 -0.13
CA ALA A 32 11.02 1.85 -0.33
C ALA A 32 10.10 3.04 -0.65
N ALA A 33 10.31 4.20 -0.03
CA ALA A 33 9.59 5.45 -0.33
C ALA A 33 9.92 5.99 -1.73
N ARG A 34 11.17 5.83 -2.21
CA ARG A 34 11.55 6.19 -3.58
C ARG A 34 10.97 5.23 -4.62
N ALA A 35 10.91 3.93 -4.30
CA ALA A 35 10.33 2.91 -5.18
C ALA A 35 8.79 3.00 -5.23
N ASN A 36 8.16 3.25 -4.07
CA ASN A 36 6.73 3.37 -3.87
C ASN A 36 6.41 4.76 -3.30
N PRO A 37 6.45 5.83 -4.11
CA PRO A 37 6.06 7.16 -3.65
C PRO A 37 4.61 7.16 -3.18
N ALA A 38 4.26 8.08 -2.28
CA ALA A 38 2.88 8.27 -1.85
C ALA A 38 1.98 8.50 -3.08
N ARG A 39 0.98 7.65 -3.22
CA ARG A 39 0.08 7.63 -4.38
C ARG A 39 -1.34 7.75 -3.90
N LEU A 40 -2.17 8.38 -4.72
CA LEU A 40 -3.60 8.40 -4.52
C LEU A 40 -4.21 7.22 -5.25
N TRP A 41 -5.17 6.57 -4.61
CA TRP A 41 -5.89 5.43 -5.11
C TRP A 41 -7.38 5.62 -4.83
N VAL A 42 -8.22 4.86 -5.52
CA VAL A 42 -9.65 4.75 -5.20
C VAL A 42 -9.93 3.35 -4.71
N GLN A 43 -10.30 3.21 -3.45
CA GLN A 43 -10.74 1.95 -2.87
C GLN A 43 -12.18 1.67 -3.30
N ILE A 44 -12.41 0.52 -3.91
CA ILE A 44 -13.72 0.12 -4.44
C ILE A 44 -14.33 -1.07 -3.69
N ALA A 45 -13.50 -1.86 -3.00
CA ALA A 45 -13.93 -2.97 -2.18
C ALA A 45 -12.84 -3.33 -1.17
N THR A 46 -13.19 -4.21 -0.23
CA THR A 46 -12.26 -4.88 0.68
C THR A 46 -12.72 -6.32 0.80
N GLY A 47 -11.80 -7.28 0.87
CA GLY A 47 -12.13 -8.70 0.99
C GLY A 47 -11.22 -9.42 1.98
N ASN A 48 -11.75 -10.36 2.73
CA ASN A 48 -10.96 -11.25 3.59
C ASN A 48 -10.11 -12.25 2.79
N ASN A 49 -10.58 -12.63 1.60
CA ASN A 49 -9.90 -13.61 0.75
C ASN A 49 -9.22 -12.92 -0.44
N GLU A 50 -7.89 -13.02 -0.49
CA GLU A 50 -7.08 -12.45 -1.57
C GLU A 50 -7.41 -13.08 -2.92
N SER A 51 -7.65 -14.40 -2.95
CA SER A 51 -8.06 -15.14 -4.15
C SER A 51 -9.41 -14.69 -4.73
N GLY A 52 -10.26 -14.03 -3.93
CA GLY A 52 -11.55 -13.49 -4.38
C GLY A 52 -11.45 -12.10 -5.00
N LEU A 53 -10.35 -11.37 -4.77
CA LEU A 53 -10.18 -10.00 -5.25
C LEU A 53 -10.21 -9.88 -6.78
N PRO A 54 -9.58 -10.78 -7.57
CA PRO A 54 -9.65 -10.70 -9.03
C PRO A 54 -11.08 -10.85 -9.55
N LEU A 55 -11.88 -11.73 -8.95
CA LEU A 55 -13.28 -11.92 -9.34
C LEU A 55 -14.13 -10.70 -8.99
N THR A 56 -13.97 -10.17 -7.77
CA THR A 56 -14.65 -8.94 -7.33
C THR A 56 -14.29 -7.76 -8.23
N TRP A 57 -13.01 -7.62 -8.58
CA TRP A 57 -12.55 -6.63 -9.54
C TRP A 57 -13.24 -6.78 -10.89
N ARG A 58 -13.24 -7.98 -11.48
CA ARG A 58 -13.88 -8.22 -12.78
C ARG A 58 -15.35 -7.84 -12.76
N ARG A 59 -16.10 -8.27 -11.74
CA ARG A 59 -17.53 -7.91 -11.60
C ARG A 59 -17.75 -6.39 -11.53
N ILE A 60 -16.94 -5.68 -10.76
CA ILE A 60 -17.02 -4.22 -10.64
C ILE A 60 -16.62 -3.54 -11.95
N HIS A 61 -15.54 -4.01 -12.59
CA HIS A 61 -15.05 -3.52 -13.87
C HIS A 61 -16.09 -3.71 -14.97
N ASP A 62 -16.70 -4.88 -15.09
CA ASP A 62 -17.69 -5.17 -16.12
C ASP A 62 -18.96 -4.34 -15.92
N ALA A 63 -19.40 -4.13 -14.68
CA ALA A 63 -20.55 -3.27 -14.37
C ALA A 63 -20.26 -1.76 -14.51
N ASN A 64 -18.99 -1.35 -14.49
CA ASN A 64 -18.57 0.05 -14.54
C ASN A 64 -17.48 0.28 -15.60
N ALA A 65 -17.59 -0.41 -16.74
CA ALA A 65 -16.53 -0.47 -17.74
C ALA A 65 -16.17 0.92 -18.27
N GLU A 66 -17.14 1.83 -18.37
CA GLU A 66 -16.89 3.23 -18.77
C GLU A 66 -16.01 3.98 -17.77
N ALA A 67 -16.27 3.84 -16.47
CA ALA A 67 -15.51 4.51 -15.41
C ALA A 67 -14.13 3.87 -15.17
N LEU A 68 -14.02 2.57 -15.40
CA LEU A 68 -12.82 1.77 -15.11
C LEU A 68 -11.98 1.43 -16.36
N LYS A 69 -12.36 1.94 -17.53
CA LYS A 69 -11.65 1.70 -18.78
C LYS A 69 -10.17 2.05 -18.66
N GLY A 70 -9.29 1.09 -18.95
CA GLY A 70 -7.84 1.27 -18.88
C GLY A 70 -7.27 1.42 -17.46
N ARG A 71 -8.10 1.27 -16.43
CA ARG A 71 -7.63 1.21 -15.04
C ARG A 71 -7.25 -0.23 -14.68
N SER A 72 -6.24 -0.38 -13.82
CA SER A 72 -5.88 -1.67 -13.24
C SER A 72 -6.29 -1.72 -11.78
N ALA A 73 -6.62 -2.91 -11.29
CA ALA A 73 -6.83 -3.17 -9.88
C ALA A 73 -5.52 -3.47 -9.15
N TRP A 74 -5.50 -3.08 -7.90
CA TRP A 74 -4.38 -3.20 -6.98
C TRP A 74 -4.91 -3.61 -5.62
N SER A 75 -4.09 -4.28 -4.82
CA SER A 75 -4.41 -4.67 -3.46
C SER A 75 -3.37 -4.13 -2.50
N ALA A 76 -3.85 -3.72 -1.34
CA ALA A 76 -3.00 -3.37 -0.21
C ALA A 76 -3.48 -4.15 1.02
N PRO A 77 -2.56 -4.75 1.80
CA PRO A 77 -2.92 -5.46 3.01
C PRO A 77 -3.49 -4.47 4.04
N TYR A 78 -4.58 -4.87 4.68
CA TYR A 78 -5.24 -4.10 5.74
C TYR A 78 -5.72 -5.01 6.87
N LYS A 79 -4.88 -5.13 7.91
CA LYS A 79 -5.10 -6.04 9.04
C LYS A 79 -5.32 -7.48 8.56
N ALA A 80 -6.49 -8.06 8.81
CA ALA A 80 -6.87 -9.41 8.38
C ALA A 80 -7.61 -9.44 7.03
N THR A 81 -7.59 -8.33 6.28
CA THR A 81 -8.30 -8.17 5.01
C THR A 81 -7.40 -7.52 3.98
N ASN A 82 -7.81 -7.59 2.72
CA ASN A 82 -7.13 -6.97 1.60
C ASN A 82 -8.03 -5.92 0.97
N ARG A 83 -7.53 -4.68 0.86
CA ARG A 83 -8.23 -3.60 0.17
C ARG A 83 -8.08 -3.78 -1.33
N LEU A 84 -9.13 -3.49 -2.08
CA LEU A 84 -9.13 -3.43 -3.53
C LEU A 84 -9.14 -1.96 -3.96
N LEU A 85 -8.07 -1.58 -4.65
CA LEU A 85 -7.75 -0.24 -5.08
C LEU A 85 -7.74 -0.16 -6.62
N VAL A 86 -8.09 1.00 -7.17
CA VAL A 86 -8.11 1.24 -8.61
C VAL A 86 -7.13 2.34 -8.96
N GLY A 87 -6.08 1.94 -9.69
CA GLY A 87 -5.03 2.79 -10.26
C GLY A 87 -4.29 3.69 -9.27
N PRO A 88 -3.04 4.10 -9.58
CA PRO A 88 -2.60 5.39 -9.09
C PRO A 88 -3.37 6.48 -9.86
N VAL A 89 -4.06 7.36 -9.14
CA VAL A 89 -4.70 8.55 -9.72
C VAL A 89 -3.77 9.77 -9.59
N LYS A 90 -3.80 10.66 -10.59
CA LYS A 90 -2.86 11.81 -10.66
C LYS A 90 -3.22 12.94 -9.70
N SER A 91 -4.49 13.05 -9.32
CA SER A 91 -4.97 14.14 -8.45
C SER A 91 -6.11 13.69 -7.54
N PRO A 92 -6.35 14.39 -6.41
CA PRO A 92 -7.53 14.17 -5.58
C PRO A 92 -8.85 14.43 -6.31
N ALA A 93 -8.85 15.34 -7.29
CA ALA A 93 -10.02 15.64 -8.11
C ALA A 93 -10.38 14.44 -9.00
N ASP A 94 -9.39 13.83 -9.67
CA ASP A 94 -9.57 12.58 -10.41
C ASP A 94 -10.08 11.45 -9.52
N ALA A 95 -9.56 11.36 -8.29
CA ALA A 95 -9.99 10.37 -7.30
C ALA A 95 -11.48 10.53 -6.99
N ARG A 96 -11.92 11.76 -6.70
CA ARG A 96 -13.34 12.08 -6.44
C ARG A 96 -14.22 11.83 -7.66
N ALA A 97 -13.78 12.24 -8.85
CA ALA A 97 -14.51 11.99 -10.09
C ALA A 97 -14.73 10.50 -10.34
N LEU A 98 -13.69 9.68 -10.11
CA LEU A 98 -13.79 8.23 -10.20
C LEU A 98 -14.74 7.64 -9.13
N VAL A 99 -14.67 8.12 -7.89
CA VAL A 99 -15.60 7.72 -6.83
C VAL A 99 -17.05 8.03 -7.22
N SER A 100 -17.33 9.23 -7.73
CA SER A 100 -18.66 9.61 -8.18
C SER A 100 -19.13 8.80 -9.38
N ALA A 101 -18.25 8.50 -10.34
CA ALA A 101 -18.58 7.66 -11.49
C ALA A 101 -18.94 6.23 -11.05
N LEU A 102 -18.17 5.66 -10.12
CA LEU A 102 -18.42 4.34 -9.55
C LEU A 102 -19.70 4.30 -8.69
N ALA A 103 -20.00 5.38 -7.97
CA ALA A 103 -21.23 5.51 -7.21
C ALA A 103 -22.48 5.42 -8.12
N LYS A 104 -22.40 5.94 -9.36
CA LYS A 104 -23.51 5.82 -10.34
C LYS A 104 -23.79 4.38 -10.76
N GLY A 105 -22.75 3.53 -10.81
CA GLY A 105 -22.92 2.09 -11.04
C GLY A 105 -23.11 1.27 -9.75
N GLY A 106 -23.45 1.92 -8.63
CA GLY A 106 -23.76 1.26 -7.37
C GLY A 106 -22.55 0.81 -6.54
N VAL A 107 -21.33 1.20 -6.93
CA VAL A 107 -20.10 0.83 -6.22
C VAL A 107 -19.75 1.88 -5.18
N LYS A 108 -19.65 1.45 -3.91
CA LYS A 108 -19.23 2.30 -2.79
C LYS A 108 -17.71 2.48 -2.82
N ALA A 109 -17.26 3.44 -3.60
CA ALA A 109 -15.86 3.80 -3.70
C ALA A 109 -15.47 4.91 -2.71
N THR A 110 -14.21 4.92 -2.26
CA THR A 110 -13.63 5.95 -1.39
C THR A 110 -12.21 6.26 -1.80
N THR A 111 -11.73 7.48 -1.54
CA THR A 111 -10.34 7.87 -1.83
C THR A 111 -9.39 7.32 -0.77
N PHE A 112 -8.31 6.69 -1.20
CA PHE A 112 -7.27 6.14 -0.33
C PHE A 112 -5.90 6.71 -0.74
N GLY A 113 -5.22 7.40 0.17
CA GLY A 113 -3.81 7.77 -0.01
C GLY A 113 -2.93 6.67 0.55
N SER A 114 -2.05 6.10 -0.26
CA SER A 114 -1.02 5.18 0.25
C SER A 114 0.16 5.98 0.77
N ASP A 115 0.71 5.56 1.90
CA ASP A 115 1.97 6.11 2.42
C ASP A 115 3.16 5.73 1.52
N ALA A 116 4.22 6.53 1.62
CA ALA A 116 5.46 6.23 0.90
C ALA A 116 6.08 4.94 1.47
N GLY A 117 6.34 3.95 0.61
CA GLY A 117 6.82 2.63 1.01
C GLY A 117 5.71 1.61 1.30
N GLN A 118 4.42 1.99 1.23
CA GLN A 118 3.33 1.04 1.41
C GLN A 118 3.28 0.02 0.26
N GLU A 119 3.25 -1.26 0.62
CA GLU A 119 3.17 -2.35 -0.36
C GLU A 119 1.78 -2.39 -1.00
N VAL A 120 1.75 -2.19 -2.31
CA VAL A 120 0.54 -2.24 -3.14
C VAL A 120 0.81 -3.18 -4.31
N ALA A 121 0.21 -4.36 -4.29
CA ALA A 121 0.37 -5.39 -5.29
C ALA A 121 -0.70 -5.25 -6.39
N ARG A 122 -0.42 -5.69 -7.62
CA ARG A 122 -1.42 -5.66 -8.70
C ARG A 122 -2.38 -6.85 -8.55
N VAL A 123 -3.68 -6.61 -8.61
CA VAL A 123 -4.71 -7.67 -8.58
C VAL A 123 -5.05 -8.08 -10.01
N GLY A 124 -4.93 -9.37 -10.31
CA GLY A 124 -5.34 -9.93 -11.60
C GLY A 124 -4.28 -9.94 -12.69
N GLY A 125 -3.00 -10.07 -12.32
CA GLY A 125 -1.93 -10.39 -13.28
C GLY A 125 -1.81 -11.91 -13.48
N LYS A 126 -2.66 -12.50 -14.32
CA LYS A 126 -2.34 -13.75 -15.04
C LYS A 126 -3.09 -13.79 -16.35
#